data_AF-A0A383C7A7-F1
#
_entry.id   AF-A0A383C7A7-F1
#
_cell.length_a   1.000
_cell.length_b   1.000
_cell.length_c   1.000
_cell.angle_alpha   90.00
_cell.angle_beta   90.00
_cell.angle_gamma   90.00
#
_symmetry.space_group_name_H-M   'P 1'
#
loop_
_entity.id
_entity.type
_entity.pdbx_description
1 polymer ?
#
loop_
_entity_poly.entity_id
_entity_poly.type
_entity_poly.pdbx_seq_one_letter_code
_entity_poly.pdbx_strand_id
1 'polypeptide(L)'
;KEIKKYPPDLLGLYTISYNYPVLETLTHAIRGINPTLKMVAGGPHVTFMPEQTLQETPIDFCVMGEGEETLHELVQHLEDGSKDFSEIGGLAYRTSEGEIKKNGERVRVKELDELPYPAIHLLPPLSKYKLYLLHHKRTPYFSVASSRGCPYKCVFCETPSGKIVRAHSAEYTADYLQFLEQKHGVKEIHFVDDTFTLNEKRIFKLTELMQQKNIDLTWYGTAHANVKNMDVFKAMRDAGCW
;
A
#
# COMPACT_ATOMS: atom_id res chain seq x y z
N LYS A 1 4.58 -0.44 -24.98
CA LYS A 1 5.90 0.05 -25.46
C LYS A 1 6.98 -0.32 -24.45
N GLU A 2 6.86 0.07 -23.18
CA GLU A 2 7.83 -0.29 -22.12
C GLU A 2 8.07 -1.80 -21.98
N ILE A 3 7.03 -2.64 -21.89
CA ILE A 3 7.18 -4.11 -21.80
C ILE A 3 8.01 -4.71 -22.94
N LYS A 4 7.95 -4.13 -24.16
CA LYS A 4 8.78 -4.60 -25.28
C LYS A 4 10.23 -4.14 -25.16
N LYS A 5 10.46 -2.98 -24.54
CA LYS A 5 11.78 -2.39 -24.37
C LYS A 5 12.52 -2.99 -23.18
N TYR A 6 11.80 -3.31 -22.12
CA TYR A 6 12.28 -3.92 -20.89
C TYR A 6 11.33 -5.08 -20.55
N PRO A 7 11.53 -6.27 -21.14
CA PRO A 7 10.67 -7.41 -20.89
C PRO A 7 10.85 -7.90 -19.45
N PRO A 8 9.81 -7.83 -18.59
CA PRO A 8 9.90 -8.36 -17.24
C PRO A 8 9.62 -9.86 -17.22
N ASP A 9 10.15 -10.57 -16.21
CA ASP A 9 9.79 -11.97 -15.95
C ASP A 9 8.41 -12.09 -15.30
N LEU A 10 8.07 -11.11 -14.45
CA LEU A 10 6.78 -10.97 -13.77
C LEU A 10 6.32 -9.51 -13.82
N LEU A 11 5.05 -9.29 -14.21
CA LEU A 11 4.42 -7.97 -14.20
C LEU A 11 3.42 -7.86 -13.05
N GLY A 12 3.72 -6.99 -12.09
CA GLY A 12 2.82 -6.62 -10.99
C GLY A 12 1.89 -5.47 -11.34
N LEU A 13 0.60 -5.61 -11.00
CA LEU A 13 -0.44 -4.61 -11.27
C LEU A 13 -1.26 -4.34 -10.01
N TYR A 14 -1.29 -3.09 -9.57
CA TYR A 14 -2.14 -2.67 -8.45
C TYR A 14 -3.53 -2.25 -8.94
N THR A 15 -4.58 -2.76 -8.31
CA THR A 15 -5.97 -2.45 -8.67
C THR A 15 -6.88 -2.22 -7.48
N ILE A 16 -7.72 -1.19 -7.63
CA ILE A 16 -8.90 -0.88 -6.84
C ILE A 16 -10.13 -1.05 -7.74
N SER A 17 -11.33 -1.13 -7.18
CA SER A 17 -12.53 -1.36 -8.00
C SER A 17 -12.76 -0.27 -9.05
N TYR A 18 -12.33 0.97 -8.77
CA TYR A 18 -12.44 2.08 -9.71
C TYR A 18 -11.60 1.90 -10.99
N ASN A 19 -10.38 1.34 -10.90
CA ASN A 19 -9.50 1.19 -12.06
C ASN A 19 -9.53 -0.22 -12.66
N TYR A 20 -10.38 -1.12 -12.16
CA TYR A 20 -10.49 -2.49 -12.66
C TYR A 20 -10.79 -2.61 -14.18
N PRO A 21 -11.69 -1.81 -14.79
CA PRO A 21 -11.90 -1.87 -16.25
C PRO A 21 -10.63 -1.53 -17.06
N VAL A 22 -9.78 -0.67 -16.50
CA VAL A 22 -8.48 -0.34 -17.10
C VAL A 22 -7.52 -1.52 -16.97
N LEU A 23 -7.49 -2.19 -15.81
CA LEU A 23 -6.71 -3.41 -15.59
C LEU A 23 -7.10 -4.50 -16.59
N GLU A 24 -8.40 -4.76 -16.75
CA GLU A 24 -8.92 -5.76 -17.68
C GLU A 24 -8.48 -5.47 -19.12
N THR A 25 -8.71 -4.24 -19.59
CA THR A 25 -8.30 -3.82 -20.95
C THR A 25 -6.78 -3.95 -21.14
N LEU A 26 -6.01 -3.52 -20.15
CA LEU A 26 -4.55 -3.53 -20.21
C LEU A 26 -4.00 -4.96 -20.24
N THR A 27 -4.49 -5.85 -19.39
CA THR A 27 -3.99 -7.23 -19.27
C THR A 27 -4.29 -8.04 -20.53
N HIS A 28 -5.46 -7.86 -21.16
CA HIS A 28 -5.74 -8.45 -22.48
C HIS A 28 -4.80 -7.95 -23.57
N ALA A 29 -4.56 -6.63 -23.63
CA ALA A 29 -3.63 -6.07 -24.59
C ALA A 29 -2.19 -6.59 -24.38
N ILE A 30 -1.78 -6.75 -23.13
CA ILE A 30 -0.46 -7.30 -22.77
C ILE A 30 -0.35 -8.77 -23.17
N ARG A 31 -1.37 -9.59 -22.87
CA ARG A 31 -1.39 -11.01 -23.24
C ARG A 31 -1.32 -11.21 -24.76
N GLY A 32 -1.96 -10.33 -25.54
CA GLY A 32 -1.85 -10.33 -27.00
C GLY A 32 -0.45 -9.96 -27.53
N ILE A 33 0.36 -9.25 -26.75
CA ILE A 33 1.74 -8.87 -27.11
C ILE A 33 2.75 -9.92 -26.64
N ASN A 34 2.59 -10.42 -25.41
CA ASN A 34 3.45 -11.44 -24.81
C ASN A 34 2.57 -12.50 -24.16
N PRO A 35 2.25 -13.59 -24.88
CA PRO A 35 1.37 -14.65 -24.39
C PRO A 35 1.91 -15.39 -23.16
N THR A 36 3.23 -15.35 -22.91
CA THR A 36 3.87 -16.11 -21.83
C THR A 36 4.24 -15.27 -20.61
N LEU A 37 4.11 -13.94 -20.68
CA LEU A 37 4.42 -13.05 -19.55
C LEU A 37 3.54 -13.39 -18.34
N LYS A 38 4.16 -13.65 -17.20
CA LYS A 38 3.42 -13.84 -15.95
C LYS A 38 2.91 -12.51 -15.43
N MET A 39 1.63 -12.46 -15.08
CA MET A 39 0.98 -11.28 -14.53
C MET A 39 0.40 -11.57 -13.15
N VAL A 40 0.71 -10.70 -12.20
CA VAL A 40 0.16 -10.74 -10.84
C VAL A 40 -0.59 -9.44 -10.56
N ALA A 41 -1.80 -9.55 -10.03
CA ALA A 41 -2.57 -8.41 -9.56
C ALA A 41 -2.62 -8.37 -8.04
N GLY A 42 -2.60 -7.17 -7.47
CA GLY A 42 -2.72 -6.93 -6.03
C GLY A 42 -3.62 -5.73 -5.73
N GLY A 43 -4.02 -5.59 -4.47
CA GLY A 43 -4.81 -4.46 -3.99
C GLY A 43 -6.26 -4.82 -3.62
N PRO A 44 -7.05 -3.81 -3.21
CA PRO A 44 -8.37 -4.04 -2.62
C PRO A 44 -9.33 -4.83 -3.52
N HIS A 45 -9.34 -4.59 -4.83
CA HIS A 45 -10.28 -5.28 -5.72
C HIS A 45 -10.05 -6.79 -5.74
N VAL A 46 -8.81 -7.22 -5.99
CA VAL A 46 -8.48 -8.66 -6.04
C VAL A 46 -8.47 -9.31 -4.66
N THR A 47 -8.38 -8.53 -3.58
CA THR A 47 -8.56 -9.05 -2.23
C THR A 47 -9.99 -9.57 -2.02
N PHE A 48 -10.99 -8.85 -2.53
CA PHE A 48 -12.40 -9.23 -2.38
C PHE A 48 -12.93 -10.09 -3.53
N MET A 49 -12.43 -9.87 -4.75
CA MET A 49 -12.93 -10.51 -5.98
C MET A 49 -11.83 -11.28 -6.75
N PRO A 50 -10.99 -12.11 -6.08
CA PRO A 50 -9.85 -12.79 -6.74
C PRO A 50 -10.30 -13.76 -7.83
N GLU A 51 -11.32 -14.58 -7.54
CA GLU A 51 -11.80 -15.60 -8.47
C GLU A 51 -12.44 -14.98 -9.70
N GLN A 52 -13.28 -13.95 -9.53
CA GLN A 52 -13.86 -13.19 -10.65
C GLN A 52 -12.76 -12.52 -11.47
N THR A 53 -11.78 -11.88 -10.82
CA THR A 53 -10.64 -11.26 -11.53
C THR A 53 -9.90 -12.29 -12.38
N LEU A 54 -9.62 -13.48 -11.83
CA LEU A 54 -8.99 -14.56 -12.57
C LEU A 54 -9.91 -15.09 -13.68
N GLN A 55 -11.23 -15.15 -13.51
CA GLN A 55 -12.15 -15.61 -14.57
C GLN A 55 -12.21 -14.64 -15.75
N GLU A 56 -12.29 -13.34 -15.47
CA GLU A 56 -12.54 -12.30 -16.47
C GLU A 56 -11.27 -11.79 -17.16
N THR A 57 -10.10 -12.02 -16.56
CA THR A 57 -8.84 -11.46 -17.06
C THR A 57 -7.80 -12.55 -17.33
N PRO A 58 -6.79 -12.27 -18.19
CA PRO A 58 -5.69 -13.20 -18.41
C PRO A 58 -4.61 -13.13 -17.31
N ILE A 59 -4.92 -12.60 -16.13
CA ILE A 59 -4.00 -12.57 -14.98
C ILE A 59 -3.73 -14.00 -14.48
N ASP A 60 -2.48 -14.30 -14.12
CA ASP A 60 -2.07 -15.62 -13.63
C ASP A 60 -2.27 -15.74 -12.11
N PHE A 61 -2.03 -14.65 -11.36
CA PHE A 61 -1.99 -14.63 -9.90
C PHE A 61 -2.71 -13.40 -9.33
N CYS A 62 -3.43 -13.58 -8.22
CA CYS A 62 -4.01 -12.52 -7.40
C CYS A 62 -3.45 -12.59 -5.98
N VAL A 63 -2.79 -11.53 -5.55
CA VAL A 63 -2.28 -11.35 -4.18
C VAL A 63 -3.36 -10.63 -3.35
N MET A 64 -3.92 -11.35 -2.39
CA MET A 64 -5.00 -10.90 -1.52
C MET A 64 -4.46 -10.34 -0.21
N GLY A 65 -5.00 -9.22 0.25
CA GLY A 65 -4.61 -8.58 1.50
C GLY A 65 -3.29 -7.83 1.37
N GLU A 66 -2.39 -8.05 2.34
CA GLU A 66 -1.05 -7.45 2.35
C GLU A 66 -0.11 -8.28 1.48
N GLY A 67 0.58 -7.62 0.56
CA GLY A 67 1.25 -8.30 -0.55
C GLY A 67 2.72 -8.60 -0.35
N GLU A 68 3.37 -8.03 0.66
CA GLU A 68 4.82 -8.07 0.84
C GLU A 68 5.34 -9.52 0.88
N GLU A 69 4.85 -10.33 1.82
CA GLU A 69 5.28 -11.71 2.00
C GLU A 69 4.72 -12.65 0.93
N THR A 70 3.44 -12.49 0.55
CA THR A 70 2.82 -13.33 -0.49
C THR A 70 3.52 -13.16 -1.84
N LEU A 71 3.83 -11.92 -2.23
CA LEU A 71 4.53 -11.65 -3.48
C LEU A 71 5.98 -12.14 -3.40
N HIS A 72 6.64 -11.99 -2.24
CA HIS A 72 7.99 -12.51 -2.03
C HIS A 72 8.05 -14.03 -2.23
N GLU A 73 7.19 -14.79 -1.54
CA GLU A 73 7.10 -16.24 -1.69
C GLU A 73 6.74 -16.65 -3.12
N LEU A 74 5.80 -15.95 -3.77
CA LEU A 74 5.44 -16.21 -5.16
C LEU A 74 6.64 -16.05 -6.09
N VAL A 75 7.42 -14.97 -5.93
CA VAL A 75 8.62 -14.74 -6.73
C VAL A 75 9.65 -15.86 -6.51
N GLN A 76 9.89 -16.26 -5.26
CA GLN A 76 10.81 -17.38 -4.96
C GLN A 76 10.36 -18.68 -5.65
N HIS A 77 9.07 -19.02 -5.57
CA HIS A 77 8.54 -20.21 -6.21
C HIS A 77 8.69 -20.17 -7.74
N LEU A 78 8.49 -18.99 -8.35
CA LEU A 78 8.68 -18.81 -9.80
C LEU A 78 10.15 -18.93 -10.20
N GLU A 79 11.06 -18.36 -9.41
CA GLU A 79 12.52 -18.45 -9.63
C GLU A 79 13.03 -19.90 -9.53
N ASP A 80 12.51 -20.66 -8.56
CA ASP A 80 12.83 -22.08 -8.37
C ASP A 80 12.18 -23.00 -9.41
N GLY A 81 11.32 -22.45 -10.29
CA GLY A 81 10.58 -23.21 -11.29
C GLY A 81 9.47 -24.09 -10.71
N SER A 82 9.05 -23.82 -9.46
CA SER A 82 7.93 -24.51 -8.84
C SER A 82 6.63 -24.27 -9.62
N LYS A 83 5.78 -25.29 -9.62
CA LYS A 83 4.40 -25.24 -10.14
C LYS A 83 3.36 -25.44 -9.06
N ASP A 84 3.80 -25.66 -7.83
CA ASP A 84 2.94 -25.77 -6.67
C ASP A 84 2.97 -24.45 -5.92
N PHE A 85 1.81 -23.82 -5.81
CA PHE A 85 1.62 -22.58 -5.07
C PHE A 85 0.64 -22.76 -3.92
N SER A 86 0.25 -24.00 -3.58
CA SER A 86 -0.83 -24.31 -2.64
C SER A 86 -0.56 -23.86 -1.20
N GLU A 87 0.71 -23.73 -0.82
CA GLU A 87 1.13 -23.31 0.53
C GLU A 87 1.29 -21.78 0.67
N ILE A 88 1.22 -21.02 -0.43
CA ILE A 88 1.40 -19.56 -0.41
C ILE A 88 0.13 -18.90 0.12
N GLY A 89 0.13 -18.53 1.40
CA GLY A 89 -0.98 -17.81 2.03
C GLY A 89 -1.28 -16.48 1.33
N GLY A 90 -2.57 -16.14 1.19
CA GLY A 90 -3.01 -14.91 0.54
C GLY A 90 -2.95 -14.93 -0.99
N LEU A 91 -2.75 -16.09 -1.62
CA LEU A 91 -2.66 -16.22 -3.08
C LEU A 91 -3.93 -16.88 -3.66
N ALA A 92 -4.42 -16.32 -4.76
CA ALA A 92 -5.30 -17.03 -5.70
C ALA A 92 -4.62 -17.09 -7.07
N TYR A 93 -4.78 -18.18 -7.80
CA TYR A 93 -4.04 -18.41 -9.03
C TYR A 93 -4.74 -19.36 -9.98
N ARG A 94 -4.33 -19.33 -11.25
CA ARG A 94 -4.75 -20.29 -12.27
C ARG A 94 -3.74 -21.43 -12.40
N THR A 95 -4.20 -22.68 -12.34
CA THR A 95 -3.35 -23.87 -12.55
C THR A 95 -3.03 -24.08 -14.03
N SER A 96 -2.11 -25.00 -14.34
CA SER A 96 -1.80 -25.42 -15.71
C SER A 96 -3.00 -26.00 -16.45
N GLU A 97 -3.94 -26.60 -15.73
CA GLU A 97 -5.18 -27.20 -16.23
C GLU A 97 -6.29 -26.15 -16.45
N GLY A 98 -6.03 -24.89 -16.07
CA GLY A 98 -6.97 -23.78 -16.20
C GLY A 98 -7.90 -23.58 -15.00
N GLU A 99 -7.80 -24.43 -13.98
CA GLU A 99 -8.58 -24.32 -12.75
C GLU A 99 -8.15 -23.11 -11.93
N ILE A 100 -9.11 -22.47 -11.25
CA ILE A 100 -8.83 -21.37 -10.33
C ILE A 100 -8.76 -21.93 -8.92
N LYS A 101 -7.65 -21.69 -8.24
CA LYS A 101 -7.43 -22.04 -6.84
C LYS A 101 -7.27 -20.78 -6.01
N LYS A 102 -7.81 -20.82 -4.80
CA LYS A 102 -7.71 -19.76 -3.80
C LYS A 102 -7.21 -20.38 -2.50
N ASN A 103 -6.03 -19.96 -2.07
CA ASN A 103 -5.45 -20.40 -0.81
C ASN A 103 -6.08 -19.64 0.36
N GLY A 104 -5.78 -20.10 1.59
CA GLY A 104 -6.22 -19.44 2.81
C GLY A 104 -5.65 -18.03 2.99
N GLU A 105 -6.23 -17.29 3.93
CA GLU A 105 -5.73 -15.95 4.28
C GLU A 105 -4.30 -16.00 4.81
N ARG A 106 -3.49 -14.99 4.45
CA ARG A 106 -2.17 -14.80 5.04
C ARG A 106 -2.28 -14.18 6.43
N VAL A 107 -1.47 -14.69 7.36
CA VAL A 107 -1.22 -14.02 8.64
C VAL A 107 -0.51 -12.70 8.37
N ARG A 108 -1.17 -11.59 8.73
CA ARG A 108 -0.64 -10.24 8.55
C ARG A 108 0.62 -10.01 9.38
N VAL A 109 1.57 -9.23 8.84
CA VAL A 109 2.83 -8.86 9.52
C VAL A 109 2.51 -8.15 10.83
N LYS A 110 3.04 -8.59 11.97
CA LYS A 110 2.71 -7.98 13.27
C LYS A 110 3.48 -6.69 13.49
N GLU A 111 4.80 -6.78 13.37
CA GLU A 111 5.72 -5.67 13.62
C GLU A 111 5.98 -4.93 12.30
N LEU A 112 5.25 -3.84 12.08
CA LEU A 112 5.39 -3.08 10.83
C LEU A 112 6.78 -2.46 10.70
N ASP A 113 7.47 -2.17 11.80
CA ASP A 113 8.82 -1.57 11.81
C ASP A 113 9.89 -2.47 11.20
N GLU A 114 9.63 -3.78 11.04
CA GLU A 114 10.52 -4.70 10.34
C GLU A 114 10.49 -4.52 8.81
N LEU A 115 9.46 -3.84 8.28
CA LEU A 115 9.36 -3.55 6.86
C LEU A 115 10.38 -2.49 6.45
N PRO A 116 11.05 -2.66 5.29
CA PRO A 116 11.97 -1.65 4.78
C PRO A 116 11.20 -0.40 4.35
N TYR A 117 11.93 0.72 4.26
CA TYR A 117 11.38 1.92 3.62
C TYR A 117 10.96 1.60 2.18
N PRO A 118 9.84 2.16 1.71
CA PRO A 118 9.45 2.08 0.32
C PRO A 118 10.60 2.51 -0.61
N ALA A 119 10.72 1.86 -1.76
CA ALA A 119 11.79 2.07 -2.74
C ALA A 119 11.63 3.40 -3.51
N ILE A 120 11.58 4.52 -2.79
CA ILE A 120 11.31 5.88 -3.31
C ILE A 120 12.36 6.31 -4.34
N HIS A 121 13.59 5.80 -4.21
CA HIS A 121 14.67 6.04 -5.16
C HIS A 121 14.38 5.50 -6.58
N LEU A 122 13.41 4.59 -6.74
CA LEU A 122 12.96 4.10 -8.04
C LEU A 122 11.91 5.00 -8.70
N LEU A 123 11.36 5.97 -7.96
CA LEU A 123 10.36 6.88 -8.50
C LEU A 123 11.01 7.96 -9.36
N PRO A 124 10.32 8.43 -10.41
CA PRO A 124 10.62 9.72 -11.03
C PRO A 124 10.74 10.85 -9.99
N PRO A 125 11.40 11.97 -10.33
CA PRO A 125 11.50 13.11 -9.43
C PRO A 125 10.14 13.51 -8.85
N LEU A 126 10.06 13.68 -7.52
CA LEU A 126 8.79 13.92 -6.82
C LEU A 126 8.05 15.17 -7.32
N SER A 127 8.78 16.13 -7.89
CA SER A 127 8.22 17.33 -8.54
C SER A 127 7.29 17.04 -9.73
N LYS A 128 7.33 15.83 -10.30
CA LYS A 128 6.41 15.40 -11.35
C LYS A 128 5.02 15.02 -10.82
N TYR A 129 4.91 14.67 -9.54
CA TYR A 129 3.65 14.30 -8.92
C TYR A 129 2.94 15.56 -8.43
N LYS A 130 1.91 15.97 -9.17
CA LYS A 130 1.08 17.14 -8.83
C LYS A 130 -0.29 16.65 -8.39
N LEU A 131 -0.66 16.97 -7.16
CA LEU A 131 -2.05 16.85 -6.71
C LEU A 131 -2.90 17.98 -7.29
N TYR A 132 -4.22 17.78 -7.29
CA TYR A 132 -5.16 18.87 -7.56
C TYR A 132 -4.90 20.06 -6.63
N LEU A 133 -5.17 21.26 -7.13
CA LEU A 133 -5.09 22.51 -6.35
C LEU A 133 -5.88 22.34 -5.05
N LEU A 134 -5.34 22.86 -3.94
CA LEU A 134 -5.91 22.82 -2.57
C LEU A 134 -5.78 21.49 -1.80
N HIS A 135 -5.15 20.46 -2.36
CA HIS A 135 -4.87 19.20 -1.64
C HIS A 135 -3.45 19.13 -1.02
N HIS A 136 -2.74 20.25 -0.95
CA HIS A 136 -1.41 20.36 -0.36
C HIS A 136 -1.10 21.81 0.01
N LYS A 137 -0.31 22.05 1.07
CA LYS A 137 0.24 23.39 1.39
C LYS A 137 1.61 23.59 0.78
N ARG A 138 2.44 22.55 0.77
CA ARG A 138 3.82 22.60 0.25
C ARG A 138 4.02 21.51 -0.81
N THR A 139 5.07 21.69 -1.61
CA THR A 139 5.53 20.68 -2.56
C THR A 139 7.05 20.54 -2.46
N PRO A 140 7.62 19.37 -2.76
CA PRO A 140 6.98 18.12 -3.18
C PRO A 140 6.17 17.43 -2.07
N TYR A 141 5.12 16.75 -2.47
CA TYR A 141 4.23 15.98 -1.61
C TYR A 141 4.58 14.48 -1.65
N PHE A 142 4.33 13.77 -0.55
CA PHE A 142 4.42 12.30 -0.52
C PHE A 142 3.33 11.67 0.38
N SER A 143 2.82 10.50 -0.02
CA SER A 143 1.87 9.74 0.81
C SER A 143 2.62 8.78 1.73
N VAL A 144 2.21 8.70 3.00
CA VAL A 144 2.81 7.78 3.99
C VAL A 144 1.70 6.96 4.64
N ALA A 145 1.86 5.64 4.67
CA ALA A 145 1.06 4.77 5.54
C ALA A 145 1.86 4.54 6.83
N SER A 146 1.37 5.08 7.94
CA SER A 146 1.99 4.94 9.26
C SER A 146 1.30 3.87 10.12
N SER A 147 0.09 3.47 9.72
CA SER A 147 -0.68 2.39 10.32
C SER A 147 -1.58 1.71 9.29
N ARG A 148 -2.05 0.52 9.65
CA ARG A 148 -2.90 -0.34 8.83
C ARG A 148 -4.04 -0.88 9.67
N GLY A 149 -5.26 -0.80 9.13
CA GLY A 149 -6.46 -1.35 9.74
C GLY A 149 -7.24 -0.32 10.54
N CYS A 150 -8.52 -0.63 10.74
CA CYS A 150 -9.45 0.23 11.46
C CYS A 150 -10.47 -0.62 12.24
N PRO A 151 -10.64 -0.40 13.56
CA PRO A 151 -11.48 -1.25 14.39
C PRO A 151 -12.97 -0.88 14.27
N TYR A 152 -13.28 0.24 13.61
CA TYR A 152 -14.66 0.69 13.44
C TYR A 152 -15.44 -0.24 12.50
N LYS A 153 -16.73 -0.39 12.81
CA LYS A 153 -17.68 -1.27 12.10
C LYS A 153 -18.69 -0.45 11.30
N CYS A 154 -18.22 0.59 10.61
CA CYS A 154 -19.07 1.42 9.75
C CYS A 154 -19.71 0.54 8.67
N VAL A 155 -21.04 0.59 8.56
CA VAL A 155 -21.83 -0.28 7.66
C VAL A 155 -21.52 -0.09 6.17
N PHE A 156 -20.93 1.05 5.82
CA PHE A 156 -20.57 1.43 4.45
C PHE A 156 -19.08 1.20 4.13
N CYS A 157 -18.28 0.78 5.11
CA CYS A 157 -16.83 0.74 4.97
C CYS A 157 -16.33 -0.70 4.78
N GLU A 158 -15.70 -0.92 3.63
CA GLU A 158 -14.79 -2.05 3.43
C GLU A 158 -13.40 -1.61 3.96
N THR A 159 -12.79 -2.42 4.83
CA THR A 159 -11.46 -2.12 5.41
C THR A 159 -10.48 -3.17 4.90
N PRO A 160 -9.84 -2.97 3.72
CA PRO A 160 -8.95 -3.97 3.12
C PRO A 160 -7.78 -4.35 4.04
N SER A 161 -7.27 -3.37 4.77
CA SER A 161 -6.20 -3.50 5.76
C SER A 161 -6.58 -4.34 6.99
N GLY A 162 -7.85 -4.70 7.15
CA GLY A 162 -8.39 -5.50 8.25
C GLY A 162 -8.88 -4.66 9.45
N LYS A 163 -9.47 -5.35 10.43
CA LYS A 163 -10.03 -4.71 11.65
C LYS A 163 -9.04 -4.59 12.81
N ILE A 164 -7.91 -5.29 12.73
CA ILE A 164 -6.84 -5.22 13.72
C ILE A 164 -5.89 -4.11 13.30
N VAL A 165 -5.78 -3.10 14.15
CA VAL A 165 -4.89 -1.96 13.94
C VAL A 165 -3.46 -2.37 14.27
N ARG A 166 -2.56 -2.15 13.32
CA ARG A 166 -1.12 -2.23 13.52
C ARG A 166 -0.53 -0.92 13.06
N ALA A 167 0.49 -0.42 13.75
CA ALA A 167 1.11 0.84 13.41
C ALA A 167 2.62 0.70 13.49
N HIS A 168 3.33 1.43 12.62
CA HIS A 168 4.73 1.69 12.85
C HIS A 168 4.91 2.44 14.18
N SER A 169 6.02 2.25 14.87
CA SER A 169 6.32 3.06 16.06
C SER A 169 6.39 4.55 15.73
N ALA A 170 6.27 5.39 16.76
CA ALA A 170 6.43 6.83 16.60
C ALA A 170 7.87 7.16 16.17
N GLU A 171 8.84 6.40 16.68
CA GLU A 171 10.26 6.47 16.36
C GLU A 171 10.51 6.15 14.88
N TYR A 172 10.07 4.98 14.41
CA TYR A 172 10.17 4.61 13.00
C TYR A 172 9.53 5.67 12.10
N THR A 173 8.32 6.11 12.46
CA THR A 173 7.58 7.10 11.66
C THR A 173 8.35 8.42 11.60
N ALA A 174 8.84 8.94 12.73
CA ALA A 174 9.61 10.18 12.77
C ALA A 174 10.92 10.08 11.97
N ASP A 175 11.63 8.96 12.08
CA ASP A 175 12.86 8.71 11.32
C ASP A 175 12.58 8.64 9.80
N TYR A 176 11.49 7.99 9.41
CA TYR A 176 11.09 7.92 8.01
C TYR A 176 10.67 9.29 7.46
N LEU A 177 9.94 10.10 8.23
CA LEU A 177 9.60 11.48 7.85
C LEU A 177 10.85 12.34 7.68
N GLN A 178 11.81 12.24 8.60
CA GLN A 178 13.09 12.95 8.49
C GLN A 178 13.89 12.48 7.27
N PHE A 179 13.90 11.18 6.98
CA PHE A 179 14.50 10.63 5.76
C PHE A 179 13.87 11.21 4.49
N LEU A 180 12.54 11.26 4.41
CA LEU A 180 11.81 11.85 3.28
C LEU A 180 12.14 13.32 3.07
N GLU A 181 12.16 14.09 4.15
CA GLU A 181 12.51 15.51 4.12
C GLU A 181 13.95 15.71 3.64
N GLN A 182 14.92 15.07 4.29
CA GLN A 182 16.34 15.35 4.09
C GLN A 182 16.92 14.72 2.82
N LYS A 183 16.48 13.50 2.46
CA LYS A 183 17.03 12.77 1.31
C LYS A 183 16.22 12.97 0.04
N HIS A 184 14.92 13.19 0.16
CA HIS A 184 14.02 13.32 -1.00
C HIS A 184 13.42 14.72 -1.14
N GLY A 185 13.74 15.65 -0.23
CA GLY A 185 13.29 17.03 -0.30
C GLY A 185 11.79 17.18 -0.10
N VAL A 186 11.10 16.17 0.45
CA VAL A 186 9.66 16.21 0.68
C VAL A 186 9.33 17.36 1.63
N LYS A 187 8.21 18.04 1.36
CA LYS A 187 7.72 19.19 2.16
C LYS A 187 6.31 19.01 2.68
N GLU A 188 5.54 18.10 2.08
CA GLU A 188 4.17 17.81 2.45
C GLU A 188 3.95 16.30 2.57
N ILE A 189 3.26 15.88 3.63
CA ILE A 189 2.89 14.47 3.85
C ILE A 189 1.37 14.33 3.97
N HIS A 190 0.84 13.30 3.33
CA HIS A 190 -0.51 12.80 3.64
C HIS A 190 -0.42 11.42 4.23
N PHE A 191 -0.91 11.31 5.45
CA PHE A 191 -1.10 10.01 6.09
C PHE A 191 -2.31 9.32 5.49
N VAL A 192 -2.08 8.24 4.75
CA VAL A 192 -3.12 7.42 4.10
C VAL A 192 -3.66 6.31 4.99
N ASP A 193 -3.40 6.41 6.30
CA ASP A 193 -3.91 5.53 7.33
C ASP A 193 -5.45 5.47 7.29
N ASP A 194 -6.04 4.30 7.57
CA ASP A 194 -7.50 4.16 7.62
C ASP A 194 -8.12 5.08 8.68
N THR A 195 -7.42 5.28 9.80
CA THR A 195 -7.72 6.30 10.80
C THR A 195 -6.46 6.62 11.60
N PHE A 196 -5.81 7.73 11.25
CA PHE A 196 -4.55 8.15 11.88
C PHE A 196 -4.69 8.40 13.39
N THR A 197 -5.83 8.93 13.81
CA THR A 197 -6.07 9.37 15.21
C THR A 197 -6.41 8.27 16.21
N LEU A 198 -6.26 6.99 15.86
CA LEU A 198 -6.69 5.87 16.71
C LEU A 198 -5.86 5.69 17.99
N ASN A 199 -4.55 5.96 17.94
CA ASN A 199 -3.65 5.78 19.07
C ASN A 199 -3.08 7.12 19.54
N GLU A 200 -3.77 7.77 20.47
CA GLU A 200 -3.40 9.09 21.00
C GLU A 200 -1.98 9.12 21.57
N LYS A 201 -1.59 8.08 22.34
CA LYS A 201 -0.24 7.99 22.93
C LYS A 201 0.84 8.02 21.86
N ARG A 202 0.63 7.28 20.76
CA ARG A 202 1.55 7.27 19.62
C ARG A 202 1.61 8.63 18.94
N ILE A 203 0.50 9.34 18.81
CA ILE A 203 0.47 10.66 18.15
C ILE A 203 1.19 11.71 18.99
N PHE A 204 0.96 11.76 20.29
CA PHE A 204 1.73 12.64 21.18
C PHE A 204 3.22 12.34 21.09
N LYS A 205 3.60 11.05 21.07
CA LYS A 205 5.00 10.67 20.93
C LYS A 205 5.59 11.08 19.57
N LEU A 206 4.85 10.87 18.49
CA LEU A 206 5.28 11.24 17.14
C LEU A 206 5.46 12.74 17.00
N THR A 207 4.49 13.53 17.44
CA THR A 207 4.54 15.00 17.38
C THR A 207 5.68 15.57 18.23
N GLU A 208 5.92 15.02 19.42
CA GLU A 208 7.11 15.33 20.24
C GLU A 208 8.41 15.04 19.47
N LEU A 209 8.55 13.85 18.88
CA LEU A 209 9.74 13.46 18.13
C LEU A 209 9.97 14.33 16.89
N MET A 210 8.91 14.72 16.18
CA MET A 210 9.00 15.61 15.03
C MET A 210 9.57 16.98 15.44
N GLN A 211 9.13 17.52 16.59
CA GLN A 211 9.64 18.77 17.13
C GLN A 211 11.10 18.63 17.61
N GLN A 212 11.43 17.56 18.34
CA GLN A 212 12.79 17.28 18.80
C GLN A 212 13.79 17.15 17.64
N LYS A 213 13.37 16.54 16.54
CA LYS A 213 14.16 16.35 15.32
C LYS A 213 14.14 17.56 14.37
N ASN A 214 13.41 18.61 14.72
CA ASN A 214 13.19 19.81 13.87
C ASN A 214 12.73 19.45 12.45
N ILE A 215 11.80 18.50 12.33
CA ILE A 215 11.26 18.08 11.03
C ILE A 215 10.36 19.19 10.48
N ASP A 216 10.75 19.80 9.35
CA ASP A 216 10.01 20.89 8.70
C ASP A 216 9.12 20.34 7.56
N LEU A 217 8.02 19.70 7.95
CA LEU A 217 6.99 19.18 7.06
C LEU A 217 5.62 19.75 7.42
N THR A 218 4.82 20.08 6.41
CA THR A 218 3.36 20.19 6.59
C THR A 218 2.71 18.85 6.32
N TRP A 219 1.61 18.55 7.01
CA TRP A 219 0.95 17.27 6.80
C TRP A 219 -0.53 17.30 7.14
N TYR A 220 -1.24 16.27 6.67
CA TYR A 220 -2.62 16.02 7.04
C TYR A 220 -2.90 14.52 7.05
N GLY A 221 -4.01 14.12 7.65
CA GLY A 221 -4.40 12.72 7.76
C GLY A 221 -5.88 12.58 8.12
N THR A 222 -6.33 11.33 8.21
CA THR A 222 -7.72 11.00 8.51
C THR A 222 -7.96 10.90 10.02
N ALA A 223 -9.06 11.47 10.49
CA ALA A 223 -9.50 11.34 11.87
C ALA A 223 -10.93 10.81 11.91
N HIS A 224 -11.23 9.94 12.88
CA HIS A 224 -12.61 9.56 13.14
C HIS A 224 -13.30 10.63 14.00
N ALA A 225 -14.57 10.91 13.76
CA ALA A 225 -15.34 11.90 14.53
C ALA A 225 -15.52 11.57 16.03
N ASN A 226 -15.05 10.40 16.49
CA ASN A 226 -15.19 9.94 17.88
C ASN A 226 -13.92 10.18 18.71
N VAL A 227 -12.96 10.95 18.19
CA VAL A 227 -11.80 11.39 18.99
C VAL A 227 -12.31 12.16 20.20
N LYS A 228 -11.94 11.71 21.40
CA LYS A 228 -12.43 12.29 22.66
C LYS A 228 -11.49 13.35 23.21
N ASN A 229 -10.20 13.14 23.05
CA ASN A 229 -9.17 14.02 23.54
C ASN A 229 -8.80 15.06 22.48
N MET A 230 -9.30 16.29 22.62
CA MET A 230 -9.06 17.34 21.64
C MET A 230 -7.62 17.89 21.68
N ASP A 231 -6.86 17.64 22.77
CA ASP A 231 -5.46 18.07 22.86
C ASP A 231 -4.58 17.39 21.80
N VAL A 232 -5.01 16.23 21.28
CA VAL A 232 -4.31 15.56 20.17
C VAL A 232 -4.22 16.48 18.96
N PHE A 233 -5.30 17.18 18.60
CA PHE A 233 -5.32 18.06 17.43
C PHE A 233 -4.43 19.29 17.63
N LYS A 234 -4.29 19.77 18.88
CA LYS A 234 -3.35 20.85 19.20
C LYS A 234 -1.92 20.37 19.00
N ALA A 235 -1.55 19.21 19.54
CA ALA A 235 -0.22 18.63 19.34
C ALA A 235 0.09 18.38 17.85
N MET A 236 -0.90 17.88 17.10
CA MET A 236 -0.79 17.69 15.65
C MET A 236 -0.52 19.01 14.94
N ARG A 237 -1.30 20.06 15.22
CA ARG A 237 -1.13 21.40 14.64
C ARG A 237 0.25 21.98 14.95
N ASP A 238 0.68 21.90 16.21
CA ASP A 238 1.98 22.40 16.67
C ASP A 238 3.17 21.63 16.06
N ALA A 239 2.91 20.47 15.45
CA ALA A 239 3.87 19.66 14.71
C ALA A 239 3.66 19.69 13.17
N GLY A 240 2.89 20.64 12.64
CA GLY A 240 2.76 20.87 11.20
C GLY A 240 1.48 20.34 10.54
N CYS A 241 0.55 19.75 11.30
CA CYS A 241 -0.74 19.33 10.77
C CYS A 241 -1.61 20.53 10.38
N TRP A 242 -2.41 20.41 9.31
CA TRP A 242 -3.33 21.44 8.88
C TRP A 242 -4.69 20.97 8.40
#